data_AF-A0A1D1YZK4-F1
#
_entry.id   AF-A0A1D1YZK4-F1
#
_cell.length_a   1.000
_cell.length_b   1.000
_cell.length_c   1.000
_cell.angle_alpha   90.00
_cell.angle_beta   90.00
_cell.angle_gamma   90.00
#
_symmetry.space_group_name_H-M   'P 1'
#
loop_
_entity.id
_entity.type
_entity.pdbx_description
1 polymer ?
#
loop_
_entity_poly.entity_id
_entity_poly.type
_entity_poly.pdbx_seq_one_letter_code
_entity_poly.pdbx_strand_id
1 'polypeptide(L)'
;MTGVWREPCVFCEIARSSSSTTLLHSDDKVVAFQDINPSAFRHYLVVPVDHIATVNDLQRRTEDYQLVNHMLNVGQTLLHQDAPQSKGYRWRSVKYTSLGPLGGFIEAEELLKKIKPSTTMHS
;
A
#
# COMPACT_ATOMS: atom_id res chain seq x y z
N MET A 1 8.54 18.80 8.10
CA MET A 1 7.97 17.74 8.97
C MET A 1 6.53 17.54 8.55
N THR A 2 6.19 16.46 7.86
CA THR A 2 4.81 16.02 7.81
C THR A 2 4.83 14.51 7.79
N GLY A 3 4.93 13.94 8.99
CA GLY A 3 4.41 12.61 9.27
C GLY A 3 3.00 12.83 9.80
N VAL A 4 1.96 12.45 9.07
CA VAL A 4 0.59 12.47 9.64
C VAL A 4 0.41 11.14 10.36
N TRP A 5 0.25 11.15 11.68
CA TRP A 5 0.10 9.93 12.47
C TRP A 5 -1.21 9.95 13.24
N ARG A 6 -1.72 8.78 13.59
CA ARG A 6 -2.93 8.66 14.39
C ARG A 6 -2.75 7.61 15.47
N GLU A 7 -3.21 7.92 16.67
CA GLU A 7 -3.29 6.98 17.79
C GLU A 7 -4.76 6.86 18.26
N PRO A 8 -5.28 5.64 18.50
CA PRO A 8 -4.63 4.35 18.31
C PRO A 8 -4.67 3.89 16.83
N CYS A 9 -3.50 3.54 16.26
CA CYS A 9 -3.40 2.91 14.93
C CYS A 9 -2.19 1.96 14.88
N VAL A 10 -2.46 0.64 14.83
CA VAL A 10 -1.43 -0.40 14.78
C VAL A 10 -0.48 -0.23 13.58
N PHE A 11 -0.99 0.23 12.44
CA PHE A 11 -0.17 0.45 11.25
C PHE A 11 0.79 1.63 11.40
N CYS A 12 0.38 2.70 12.10
CA CYS A 12 1.29 3.80 12.44
C CYS A 12 2.38 3.35 13.42
N GLU A 13 2.05 2.47 14.38
CA GLU A 13 3.03 1.91 15.32
C GLU A 13 4.07 1.04 14.61
N ILE A 14 3.64 0.23 13.63
CA ILE A 14 4.54 -0.58 12.80
C ILE A 14 5.41 0.31 11.91
N ALA A 15 4.82 1.30 11.23
CA ALA A 15 5.55 2.21 10.34
C ALA A 15 6.62 3.04 11.05
N ARG A 16 6.46 3.27 12.36
CA ARG A 16 7.44 3.96 13.21
C ARG A 16 8.52 3.03 13.78
N SER A 17 8.52 1.75 13.41
CA SER A 17 9.39 0.71 14.00
C SER A 17 9.30 0.65 15.53
N SER A 18 8.15 1.05 16.09
CA SER A 18 7.86 0.96 17.52
C SER A 18 7.24 -0.38 17.93
N SER A 19 6.98 -1.27 16.95
CA SER A 19 6.50 -2.63 17.17
C SER A 19 7.62 -3.67 17.02
N SER A 20 7.32 -4.92 17.40
CA SER A 20 8.21 -6.07 17.16
C SER A 20 8.08 -6.68 15.76
N THR A 21 7.38 -6.01 14.84
CA THR A 21 7.12 -6.53 13.49
C THR A 21 8.38 -6.44 12.64
N THR A 22 8.86 -7.57 12.13
CA THR A 22 9.96 -7.60 11.15
C THR A 22 9.49 -6.98 9.84
N LEU A 23 10.17 -5.93 9.40
CA LEU A 23 9.92 -5.29 8.11
C LEU A 23 10.68 -6.02 7.00
N LEU A 24 9.96 -6.31 5.91
CA LEU A 24 10.51 -6.84 4.66
C LEU A 24 11.07 -5.71 3.78
N HIS A 25 10.49 -4.51 3.91
CA HIS A 25 10.92 -3.29 3.24
C HIS A 25 10.62 -2.07 4.12
N SER A 26 11.49 -1.06 4.06
CA SER A 26 11.29 0.23 4.72
C SER A 26 12.00 1.33 3.94
N ASP A 27 11.28 2.39 3.61
CA ASP A 27 11.83 3.63 3.08
C ASP A 27 11.11 4.86 3.66
N ASP A 28 11.31 6.03 3.07
CA ASP A 28 10.73 7.29 3.52
C ASP A 28 9.23 7.45 3.19
N LYS A 29 8.63 6.51 2.45
CA LYS A 29 7.25 6.57 1.96
C LYS A 29 6.40 5.40 2.44
N VAL A 30 6.97 4.19 2.51
CA VAL A 30 6.23 2.97 2.82
C VAL A 30 7.04 1.99 3.67
N VAL A 31 6.32 1.14 4.39
CA VAL A 31 6.86 -0.08 5.01
C VAL A 31 6.11 -1.29 4.45
N ALA A 32 6.78 -2.45 4.42
CA ALA A 32 6.14 -3.71 4.08
C ALA A 32 6.48 -4.80 5.09
N PHE A 33 5.49 -5.63 5.42
CA PHE A 33 5.64 -6.71 6.40
C PHE A 33 4.61 -7.82 6.13
N GLN A 34 4.81 -8.97 6.76
CA GLN A 34 3.88 -10.10 6.64
C GLN A 34 2.63 -9.88 7.49
N ASP A 35 1.45 -10.18 6.92
CA ASP A 35 0.20 -10.17 7.67
C ASP A 35 0.25 -11.23 8.79
N ILE A 36 -0.20 -10.87 10.00
CA ILE A 36 -0.25 -11.78 11.15
C ILE A 36 -1.30 -12.88 10.96
N ASN A 37 -2.32 -12.65 10.12
CA ASN A 37 -3.35 -13.62 9.75
C ASN A 37 -3.36 -13.79 8.21
N PRO A 38 -2.35 -14.46 7.64
CA PRO A 38 -2.16 -14.51 6.20
C PRO A 38 -3.24 -15.37 5.50
N SER A 39 -3.95 -14.78 4.54
CA SER A 39 -4.91 -15.49 3.68
C SER A 39 -4.25 -16.30 2.55
N ALA A 40 -2.92 -16.21 2.43
CA ALA A 40 -2.11 -16.88 1.40
C ALA A 40 -0.75 -17.28 1.97
N PHE A 41 -0.07 -18.24 1.32
CA PHE A 41 1.30 -18.64 1.68
C PHE A 41 2.30 -17.46 1.67
N ARG A 42 2.07 -16.48 0.81
CA ARG A 42 2.79 -15.19 0.74
C ARG A 42 1.73 -14.09 0.79
N HIS A 43 1.56 -13.46 1.95
CA HIS A 43 0.60 -12.37 2.14
C HIS A 43 1.27 -11.21 2.87
N TYR A 44 1.54 -10.16 2.11
CA TYR A 44 2.27 -8.98 2.57
C TYR A 44 1.36 -7.76 2.55
N LEU A 45 1.52 -6.93 3.57
CA LEU A 45 0.91 -5.61 3.63
C LEU A 45 1.99 -4.60 3.28
N VAL A 46 1.70 -3.73 2.31
CA VAL A 46 2.48 -2.52 2.03
C VAL A 46 1.66 -1.35 2.52
N VAL A 47 2.23 -0.55 3.42
CA VAL A 47 1.52 0.47 4.18
C VAL A 47 2.28 1.79 4.08
N PRO A 48 1.61 2.94 3.84
CA PRO A 48 2.28 4.23 3.83
C PRO A 48 2.81 4.57 5.22
N VAL A 49 3.94 5.27 5.24
CA VAL A 49 4.49 5.87 6.47
C VAL A 49 3.49 6.89 7.01
N ASP A 50 2.95 7.75 6.15
CA ASP A 50 1.88 8.67 6.52
C ASP A 50 0.52 7.97 6.69
N HIS A 51 -0.22 8.34 7.73
CA HIS A 51 -1.56 7.83 7.99
C HIS A 51 -2.56 8.32 6.94
N ILE A 52 -3.08 7.36 6.17
CA ILE A 52 -4.20 7.54 5.25
C ILE A 52 -5.29 6.56 5.70
N ALA A 53 -6.42 7.08 6.18
CA ALA A 53 -7.44 6.25 6.84
C ALA A 53 -8.12 5.29 5.87
N THR A 54 -8.38 5.75 4.64
CA THR A 54 -9.05 4.98 3.60
C THR A 54 -8.53 5.38 2.21
N VAL A 55 -8.72 4.52 1.21
CA VAL A 55 -8.39 4.90 -0.18
C VAL A 55 -9.25 6.06 -0.71
N ASN A 56 -10.37 6.37 -0.05
CA ASN A 56 -11.24 7.50 -0.40
C ASN A 56 -10.62 8.86 0.00
N ASP A 57 -9.60 8.85 0.87
CA ASP A 57 -8.88 10.06 1.27
C ASP A 57 -7.76 10.43 0.27
N LEU A 58 -7.51 9.58 -0.72
CA LEU A 58 -6.58 9.86 -1.82
C LEU A 58 -7.21 10.82 -2.84
N GLN A 59 -6.43 11.79 -3.31
CA GLN A 59 -6.88 12.78 -4.29
C GLN A 59 -6.23 12.56 -5.66
N ARG A 60 -6.74 13.24 -6.69
CA ARG A 60 -6.15 13.23 -8.05
C ARG A 60 -4.91 14.14 -8.15
N ARG A 61 -3.97 13.97 -7.23
CA ARG A 61 -2.72 14.73 -7.14
C ARG A 61 -1.52 13.83 -7.46
N THR A 62 -0.44 14.44 -7.91
CA THR A 62 0.77 13.72 -8.33
C THR A 62 1.37 12.91 -7.19
N GLU A 63 1.35 13.45 -5.98
CA GLU A 63 1.94 12.83 -4.78
C GLU A 63 1.19 11.55 -4.39
N ASP A 64 -0.14 11.58 -4.36
CA ASP A 64 -0.98 10.43 -4.04
C ASP A 64 -0.83 9.33 -5.10
N TYR A 65 -0.78 9.72 -6.38
CA TYR A 65 -0.54 8.79 -7.48
C TYR A 65 0.84 8.12 -7.39
N GLN A 66 1.89 8.90 -7.11
CA GLN A 66 3.25 8.38 -6.95
C GLN A 66 3.36 7.44 -5.75
N LEU A 67 2.72 7.76 -4.63
CA LEU A 67 2.68 6.90 -3.44
C LEU A 67 2.05 5.54 -3.75
N VAL A 68 0.85 5.52 -4.35
CA VAL A 68 0.16 4.26 -4.70
C VAL A 68 0.95 3.46 -5.74
N ASN A 69 1.60 4.12 -6.70
CA ASN A 69 2.44 3.45 -7.68
C ASN A 69 3.69 2.83 -7.02
N HIS A 70 4.28 3.54 -6.05
CA HIS A 70 5.42 3.04 -5.27
C HIS A 70 5.03 1.82 -4.42
N MET A 71 3.91 1.89 -3.73
CA MET A 71 3.35 0.76 -2.96
C MET A 71 3.13 -0.49 -3.83
N LEU A 72 2.58 -0.31 -5.05
CA LEU A 72 2.41 -1.39 -6.01
C LEU A 72 3.77 -2.02 -6.41
N ASN A 73 4.75 -1.19 -6.74
CA ASN A 73 6.08 -1.66 -7.14
C ASN A 73 6.77 -2.44 -6.01
N VAL A 74 6.74 -1.93 -4.77
CA VAL A 74 7.31 -2.63 -3.61
C VAL A 74 6.66 -4.00 -3.42
N GLY A 75 5.32 -4.07 -3.48
CA GLY A 75 4.60 -5.34 -3.37
C GLY A 75 4.99 -6.33 -4.47
N GLN A 76 5.10 -5.88 -5.73
CA GLN A 76 5.53 -6.72 -6.84
C GLN A 76 6.98 -7.20 -6.70
N THR A 77 7.89 -6.34 -6.26
CA THR A 77 9.30 -6.69 -6.03
C THR A 77 9.42 -7.77 -4.96
N LEU A 78 8.76 -7.61 -3.81
CA LEU A 78 8.79 -8.60 -2.73
C LEU A 78 8.24 -9.96 -3.18
N LEU A 79 7.10 -9.96 -3.88
CA LEU A 79 6.52 -11.19 -4.42
C LEU A 79 7.43 -11.86 -5.45
N HIS A 80 8.11 -11.08 -6.30
CA HIS A 80 9.03 -11.62 -7.30
C HIS A 80 10.28 -12.24 -6.66
N GLN A 81 10.81 -11.61 -5.61
CA GLN A 81 11.96 -12.12 -4.86
C GLN A 81 11.63 -13.43 -4.14
N ASP A 82 10.46 -13.51 -3.51
CA ASP A 82 10.09 -14.66 -2.68
C ASP A 82 9.46 -15.83 -3.47
N ALA A 83 8.96 -15.56 -4.68
CA ALA A 83 8.29 -16.54 -5.53
C ALA A 83 8.58 -16.32 -7.03
N PRO A 84 9.86 -16.35 -7.47
CA PRO A 84 10.24 -16.02 -8.85
C PRO A 84 9.60 -16.94 -9.91
N GLN A 85 9.26 -18.17 -9.51
CA GLN A 85 8.65 -19.19 -10.38
C GLN A 85 7.11 -19.16 -10.38
N SER A 86 6.47 -18.21 -9.69
CA SER A 86 5.01 -18.10 -9.63
C SER A 86 4.42 -17.53 -10.93
N LYS A 87 4.70 -18.16 -12.09
CA LYS A 87 4.03 -17.87 -13.35
C LYS A 87 2.64 -18.50 -13.33
N GLY A 88 1.62 -17.70 -12.99
CA GLY A 88 0.22 -18.08 -13.22
C GLY A 88 -0.67 -18.21 -11.98
N TYR A 89 -0.20 -17.89 -10.78
CA TYR A 89 -1.10 -17.88 -9.62
C TYR A 89 -2.04 -16.67 -9.67
N ARG A 90 -3.33 -16.96 -9.47
CA ARG A 90 -4.51 -16.08 -9.35
C ARG A 90 -4.39 -14.93 -8.31
N TRP A 91 -3.23 -14.77 -7.67
CA TRP A 91 -3.00 -13.97 -6.46
C TRP A 91 -1.93 -12.88 -6.63
N ARG A 92 -1.58 -12.53 -7.88
CA ARG A 92 -0.81 -11.29 -8.17
C ARG A 92 -1.72 -10.06 -8.21
N SER A 93 -2.55 -9.89 -7.18
CA SER A 93 -3.34 -8.68 -7.01
C SER A 93 -2.80 -7.95 -5.80
N VAL A 94 -2.14 -6.81 -6.01
CA VAL A 94 -1.90 -5.86 -4.92
C VAL A 94 -3.24 -5.17 -4.70
N LYS A 95 -3.84 -5.43 -3.55
CA LYS A 95 -5.15 -4.90 -3.18
C LYS A 95 -4.99 -3.87 -2.08
N TYR A 96 -5.70 -2.77 -2.21
CA TYR A 96 -5.80 -1.79 -1.12
C TYR A 96 -7.08 -2.05 -0.34
N THR A 97 -6.97 -2.09 0.99
CA THR A 97 -8.09 -2.25 1.92
C THR A 97 -8.64 -0.90 2.36
N SER A 98 -9.94 -0.94 2.70
CA SER A 98 -10.77 0.14 3.25
C SER A 98 -11.36 1.10 2.21
N LEU A 99 -12.43 0.64 1.54
CA LEU A 99 -13.45 1.49 0.91
C LEU A 99 -14.52 1.96 1.92
N GLY A 100 -14.33 1.75 3.23
CA GLY A 100 -15.29 2.11 4.28
C GLY A 100 -15.95 0.91 4.99
N PRO A 101 -17.02 1.14 5.77
CA PRO A 101 -17.57 0.20 6.77
C PRO A 101 -18.19 -1.07 6.18
N LEU A 102 -18.47 -1.11 4.88
CA LEU A 102 -19.05 -2.27 4.19
C LEU A 102 -17.99 -3.24 3.63
N GLY A 103 -16.70 -2.92 3.79
CA GLY A 103 -15.61 -3.72 3.25
C GLY A 103 -15.51 -3.64 1.72
N GLY A 104 -14.43 -4.21 1.18
CA GLY A 104 -14.15 -4.23 -0.25
C GLY A 104 -12.68 -4.02 -0.55
N PHE A 105 -12.25 -4.50 -1.71
CA PHE A 105 -10.90 -4.35 -2.21
C PHE A 105 -10.95 -3.62 -3.54
N ILE A 106 -10.00 -2.72 -3.77
CA ILE A 106 -9.71 -2.19 -5.09
C ILE A 106 -8.32 -2.68 -5.52
N GLU A 107 -8.23 -3.18 -6.74
CA GLU A 107 -6.96 -3.52 -7.37
C GLU A 107 -6.12 -2.25 -7.56
N ALA A 108 -4.83 -2.34 -7.31
CA ALA A 108 -3.93 -1.19 -7.34
C ALA A 108 -3.96 -0.44 -8.67
N GLU A 109 -4.00 -1.17 -9.79
CA GLU A 109 -4.07 -0.62 -11.13
C GLU A 109 -5.38 0.13 -11.38
N GLU A 110 -6.49 -0.34 -10.81
CA GLU A 110 -7.79 0.36 -10.89
C GLU A 110 -7.80 1.61 -10.00
N LEU A 111 -7.18 1.56 -8.83
CA LEU A 111 -7.00 2.75 -7.99
C LEU A 111 -6.16 3.81 -8.70
N LEU A 112 -5.03 3.42 -9.30
CA LEU A 112 -4.18 4.31 -10.09
C LEU A 112 -4.94 4.98 -11.24
N LYS A 113 -5.79 4.25 -11.96
CA LYS A 113 -6.66 4.84 -12.99
C LYS A 113 -7.61 5.90 -12.41
N LYS A 114 -8.20 5.64 -11.24
CA LYS A 114 -9.13 6.57 -10.57
C LYS A 114 -8.45 7.84 -10.07
N ILE A 115 -7.27 7.72 -9.46
CA ILE A 115 -6.55 8.85 -8.87
C ILE A 115 -5.56 9.52 -9.84
N LYS A 116 -5.53 9.11 -11.10
CA LYS A 116 -4.65 9.70 -12.11
C LYS A 116 -4.84 11.22 -12.17
N PRO A 117 -3.78 12.04 -11.98
CA PRO A 117 -3.88 13.48 -12.08
C PRO A 117 -4.49 13.89 -13.41
N SER A 118 -5.39 14.87 -13.39
CA SER A 118 -5.88 15.46 -14.63
C SER A 118 -4.73 16.22 -15.28
N THR A 119 -4.43 15.93 -16.54
CA THR A 119 -3.57 16.81 -17.34
C THR A 119 -4.34 18.11 -17.57
N THR A 120 -4.34 19.01 -16.61
CA THR A 120 -4.69 20.40 -16.90
C THR A 120 -3.54 20.92 -17.74
N MET A 121 -3.71 20.92 -19.07
CA MET A 121 -2.88 21.72 -19.95
C MET A 121 -3.08 23.16 -19.50
N HIS A 122 -2.19 23.66 -18.65
CA HIS A 122 -1.99 25.08 -18.56
C HIS A 122 -1.21 25.47 -19.81
N SER A 123 -1.98 25.94 -20.79
CA SER A 123 -1.51 26.74 -21.92
C SER A 123 -0.69 27.93 -21.43
#